data_AF-A0A0Q7QFL6-F1
#
_entry.id   AF-A0A0Q7QFL6-F1
#
_cell.length_a   1.000
_cell.length_b   1.000
_cell.length_c   1.000
_cell.angle_alpha   90.00
_cell.angle_beta   90.00
_cell.angle_gamma   90.00
#
_symmetry.space_group_name_H-M   'P 1'
#
loop_
_entity.id
_entity.type
_entity.pdbx_description
1 polymer ?
#
loop_
_entity_poly.entity_id
_entity_poly.type
_entity_poly.pdbx_seq_one_letter_code
_entity_poly.pdbx_strand_id
1 'polypeptide(L)'
;MSLDEVKGEEPTIGKLVVDAQRDISSLISNEIKLAKSELKVSVKAGGMGIGLFAAAGFMLVLAVIIFSIFLAELIHWNGDGLDRHWAYLIVFVLYVLIAALLGFLGVRSVKKVKGPEKAIAQAQATKSALKRS
;
A
#
# COMPACT_ATOMS: atom_id res chain seq x y z
N MET A 1 62.25 35.88 -9.30
CA MET A 1 60.95 35.87 -10.00
C MET A 1 60.95 34.66 -10.93
N SER A 2 60.66 33.48 -10.36
CA SER A 2 60.45 32.25 -11.13
C SER A 2 59.00 32.28 -11.60
N LEU A 3 58.81 32.41 -12.91
CA LEU A 3 57.50 32.24 -13.52
C LEU A 3 57.27 30.72 -13.56
N ASP A 4 56.45 30.24 -12.62
CA ASP A 4 55.81 28.93 -12.73
C ASP A 4 54.95 28.95 -13.99
N GLU A 5 55.53 28.44 -15.07
CA GLU A 5 54.86 28.20 -16.33
C GLU A 5 53.82 27.10 -16.10
N VAL A 6 52.58 27.52 -15.84
CA VAL A 6 51.40 26.66 -15.85
C VAL A 6 51.23 26.15 -17.29
N LYS A 7 51.89 25.04 -17.60
CA LYS A 7 51.63 24.25 -18.80
C LYS A 7 50.17 23.79 -18.74
N GLY A 8 49.32 24.46 -19.52
CA GLY A 8 48.01 23.94 -19.88
C GLY A 8 48.20 22.66 -20.68
N GLU A 9 48.05 21.51 -20.04
CA GLU A 9 47.78 20.25 -20.73
C GLU A 9 46.42 20.36 -21.42
N GLU A 10 46.42 20.41 -22.75
CA GLU A 10 45.19 20.21 -23.52
C GLU A 10 44.59 18.83 -23.18
N PRO A 11 43.27 18.73 -22.92
CA PRO A 11 42.64 17.47 -22.60
C PRO A 11 42.83 16.49 -23.78
N THR A 12 43.59 15.42 -23.57
CA THR A 12 43.72 14.34 -24.54
C THR A 12 42.34 13.71 -24.78
N ILE A 13 42.02 13.31 -26.01
CA ILE A 13 40.74 12.64 -26.38
C ILE A 13 40.43 11.46 -25.43
N GLY A 14 41.47 10.74 -24.99
CA GLY A 14 41.34 9.65 -24.00
C GLY A 14 40.88 10.11 -22.62
N LYS A 15 41.28 11.31 -22.17
CA LYS A 15 40.85 11.92 -20.89
C LYS A 15 39.37 12.31 -20.95
N LEU A 16 38.92 12.85 -22.09
CA LEU A 16 37.51 13.24 -22.32
C LEU A 16 36.56 12.03 -22.33
N VAL A 17 36.96 10.90 -22.93
CA VAL A 17 36.15 9.67 -22.92
C VAL A 17 36.03 9.08 -21.51
N VAL A 18 37.14 9.09 -20.75
CA VAL A 18 37.15 8.62 -19.35
C VAL A 18 36.28 9.52 -18.47
N ASP A 19 36.35 10.84 -18.65
CA ASP A 19 35.50 11.79 -17.92
C ASP A 19 34.02 11.62 -18.27
N ALA A 20 33.67 11.43 -19.55
CA ALA A 20 32.28 11.18 -19.98
C ALA A 20 31.71 9.86 -19.42
N GLN A 21 32.50 8.78 -19.37
CA GLN A 21 32.07 7.53 -18.73
C GLN A 21 31.85 7.69 -17.23
N ARG A 22 32.71 8.49 -16.57
CA ARG A 22 32.57 8.79 -15.14
C ARG A 22 31.31 9.59 -14.85
N ASP A 23 30.98 10.56 -15.71
CA ASP A 23 29.76 11.35 -15.59
C ASP A 23 28.50 10.51 -15.78
N ILE A 24 28.45 9.64 -16.80
CA ILE A 24 27.33 8.70 -17.00
C ILE A 24 27.16 7.78 -15.78
N SER A 25 28.26 7.24 -15.25
CA SER A 25 28.23 6.41 -14.04
C SER A 25 27.69 7.19 -12.83
N SER A 26 28.06 8.47 -12.72
CA SER A 26 27.56 9.35 -11.66
C SER A 26 26.05 9.60 -11.76
N LEU A 27 25.54 9.84 -12.97
CA LEU A 27 24.11 10.06 -13.25
C LEU A 27 23.29 8.82 -12.88
N ILE A 28 23.71 7.64 -13.33
CA ILE A 28 23.04 6.37 -13.00
C ILE A 28 23.01 6.17 -11.48
N SER A 29 24.13 6.44 -10.78
CA SER A 29 24.16 6.33 -9.32
C SER A 29 23.20 7.31 -8.63
N ASN A 30 23.02 8.50 -9.20
CA ASN A 30 22.14 9.53 -8.66
C ASN A 30 20.67 9.17 -8.90
N GLU A 31 20.33 8.66 -10.08
CA GLU A 31 18.98 8.14 -10.40
C GLU A 31 18.59 7.01 -9.42
N ILE A 32 19.51 6.08 -9.16
CA ILE A 32 19.29 4.97 -8.22
C ILE A 32 19.12 5.50 -6.79
N LYS A 33 19.94 6.47 -6.36
CA LYS A 33 19.81 7.08 -5.03
C LYS A 33 18.46 7.80 -4.88
N LEU A 34 18.03 8.52 -5.92
CA LEU A 34 16.75 9.21 -5.93
C LEU A 34 15.59 8.22 -5.88
N ALA A 35 15.57 7.23 -6.78
CA ALA A 35 14.56 6.17 -6.78
C ALA A 35 14.52 5.42 -5.45
N LYS A 36 15.68 5.12 -4.85
CA LYS A 36 15.75 4.50 -3.51
C LYS A 36 15.19 5.42 -2.42
N SER A 37 15.37 6.74 -2.53
CA SER A 37 14.82 7.71 -1.59
C SER A 37 13.29 7.81 -1.71
N GLU A 38 12.77 7.82 -2.93
CA GLU A 38 11.33 7.88 -3.21
C GLU A 38 10.63 6.58 -2.82
N LEU A 39 11.26 5.44 -3.10
CA LEU A 39 10.81 4.12 -2.62
C LEU A 39 10.80 4.05 -1.10
N LYS A 40 11.83 4.55 -0.41
CA LYS A 40 11.84 4.57 1.06
C LYS A 40 10.69 5.40 1.63
N VAL A 41 10.40 6.56 1.05
CA VAL A 41 9.26 7.40 1.47
C VAL A 41 7.96 6.65 1.22
N SER A 42 7.80 6.04 0.04
CA SER A 42 6.61 5.27 -0.34
C SER A 42 6.39 4.06 0.58
N VAL A 43 7.44 3.30 0.88
CA VAL A 43 7.40 2.13 1.78
C VAL A 43 7.13 2.58 3.21
N LYS A 44 7.72 3.68 3.67
CA LYS A 44 7.48 4.19 5.04
C LYS A 44 6.03 4.68 5.18
N ALA A 45 5.53 5.45 4.21
CA ALA A 45 4.15 5.93 4.22
C ALA A 45 3.16 4.77 4.11
N GLY A 46 3.39 3.84 3.17
CA GLY A 46 2.59 2.63 3.02
C GLY A 46 2.62 1.73 4.27
N GLY A 47 3.80 1.52 4.85
CA GLY A 47 3.99 0.73 6.06
C GLY A 47 3.34 1.36 7.30
N MET A 48 3.45 2.68 7.46
CA MET A 48 2.77 3.42 8.52
C MET A 48 1.25 3.36 8.34
N GLY A 49 0.76 3.52 7.10
CA GLY A 49 -0.66 3.37 6.77
C GLY A 49 -1.18 1.98 7.14
N ILE A 50 -0.51 0.92 6.68
CA ILE A 50 -0.87 -0.47 7.01
C ILE A 50 -0.85 -0.70 8.53
N GLY A 51 0.18 -0.21 9.23
CA GLY A 51 0.29 -0.33 10.68
C GLY A 51 -0.85 0.37 11.42
N LEU A 52 -1.21 1.59 11.03
CA LEU A 52 -2.32 2.33 11.62
C LEU A 52 -3.66 1.65 11.34
N PHE A 53 -3.90 1.19 10.11
CA PHE A 53 -5.13 0.46 9.78
C PHE A 53 -5.22 -0.89 10.50
N ALA A 54 -4.12 -1.61 10.68
CA ALA A 54 -4.08 -2.83 11.46
C ALA A 54 -4.41 -2.56 12.94
N ALA A 55 -3.81 -1.52 13.54
CA ALA A 55 -4.11 -1.11 14.90
C ALA A 55 -5.57 -0.66 15.07
N ALA A 56 -6.10 0.13 14.14
CA ALA A 56 -7.50 0.56 14.14
C ALA A 56 -8.45 -0.64 14.00
N GLY A 57 -8.17 -1.56 13.08
CA GLY A 57 -8.94 -2.80 12.92
C GLY A 57 -8.94 -3.65 14.19
N PHE A 58 -7.78 -3.83 14.81
CA PHE A 58 -7.66 -4.52 16.09
C PHE A 58 -8.49 -3.85 17.21
N MET A 59 -8.40 -2.52 17.34
CA MET A 59 -9.19 -1.76 18.29
C MET A 59 -10.70 -1.90 18.03
N LEU A 60 -11.13 -1.88 16.77
CA LEU A 60 -12.54 -2.11 16.43
C LEU A 60 -13.00 -3.52 16.80
N VAL A 61 -12.17 -4.54 16.60
CA VAL A 61 -12.50 -5.91 17.05
C VAL A 61 -12.69 -5.96 18.56
N LEU A 62 -11.79 -5.36 19.34
CA LEU A 62 -11.94 -5.28 20.80
C LEU A 62 -13.20 -4.51 21.21
N ALA A 63 -13.45 -3.37 20.56
CA ALA A 63 -14.64 -2.56 20.82
C ALA A 63 -15.93 -3.33 20.55
N VAL A 64 -16.01 -4.09 19.45
CA VAL A 64 -17.18 -4.93 19.13
C VAL A 64 -17.40 -6.00 20.19
N ILE A 65 -16.36 -6.64 20.71
CA ILE A 65 -16.49 -7.65 21.77
C ILE A 65 -17.11 -7.04 23.03
N ILE A 66 -16.59 -5.90 23.50
CA ILE A 66 -17.12 -5.21 24.69
C ILE A 66 -18.54 -4.70 24.42
N PHE A 67 -18.78 -4.14 23.24
CA PHE A 67 -20.08 -3.63 22.83
C PHE A 67 -21.14 -4.75 22.73
N SER A 68 -20.74 -5.97 22.36
CA SER A 68 -21.62 -7.14 22.33
C SER A 68 -22.18 -7.45 23.72
N ILE A 69 -21.29 -7.44 24.72
CA ILE A 69 -21.68 -7.67 26.12
C ILE A 69 -22.56 -6.52 26.61
N PHE A 70 -22.18 -5.27 26.32
CA PHE A 70 -22.96 -4.10 26.66
C PHE A 70 -24.39 -4.17 26.09
N LEU A 71 -24.56 -4.51 24.81
CA LEU A 71 -25.88 -4.63 24.19
C LEU A 71 -26.72 -5.74 24.85
N ALA A 72 -26.11 -6.88 25.16
CA ALA A 72 -26.82 -7.97 25.81
C ALA A 72 -27.27 -7.59 27.22
N GLU A 73 -26.41 -6.94 28.01
CA GLU A 73 -26.77 -6.43 29.34
C GLU A 73 -27.82 -5.32 29.28
N LEU A 74 -27.77 -4.47 28.25
CA LEU A 74 -28.78 -3.44 28.02
C LEU A 74 -30.16 -4.06 27.74
N ILE A 75 -30.23 -5.14 26.96
CA ILE A 75 -31.49 -5.87 26.70
C ILE A 75 -31.97 -6.62 27.94
N HIS A 76 -31.05 -7.17 28.74
CA HIS A 76 -31.36 -7.84 29.99
C HIS A 76 -31.90 -6.87 31.05
N TRP A 77 -31.52 -5.59 31.00
CA TRP A 77 -32.00 -4.51 31.85
C TRP A 77 -32.02 -4.89 33.34
N ASN A 78 -30.89 -5.41 33.84
CA ASN A 78 -30.70 -5.77 35.24
C ASN A 78 -31.76 -6.71 35.85
N GLY A 79 -32.35 -7.59 35.04
CA GLY A 79 -33.30 -8.62 35.47
C GLY A 79 -34.77 -8.33 35.15
N ASP A 80 -35.11 -7.08 34.78
CA ASP A 80 -36.47 -6.73 34.37
C ASP A 80 -36.71 -6.95 32.86
N GLY A 81 -35.62 -7.16 32.10
CA GLY A 81 -35.65 -7.38 30.65
C GLY A 81 -35.66 -8.86 30.27
N LEU A 82 -35.11 -9.16 29.09
CA LEU A 82 -35.05 -10.53 28.56
C LEU A 82 -34.02 -11.38 29.33
N ASP A 83 -34.23 -12.69 29.43
CA ASP A 83 -33.21 -13.57 29.97
C ASP A 83 -31.90 -13.44 29.19
N ARG A 84 -30.78 -13.53 29.92
CA ARG A 84 -29.44 -13.23 29.40
C ARG A 84 -29.11 -14.02 28.13
N HIS A 85 -29.50 -15.29 28.07
CA HIS A 85 -29.27 -16.15 26.91
C HIS A 85 -30.01 -15.66 25.65
N TRP A 86 -31.25 -15.19 25.79
CA TRP A 86 -32.01 -14.63 24.68
C TRP A 86 -31.46 -13.27 24.23
N ALA A 87 -31.00 -12.44 25.18
CA ALA A 87 -30.33 -11.19 24.87
C ALA A 87 -29.08 -11.40 24.00
N TYR A 88 -28.20 -12.34 24.40
CA TYR A 88 -27.02 -12.69 23.59
C TYR A 88 -27.39 -13.24 22.21
N LEU A 89 -28.44 -14.06 22.11
CA LEU A 89 -28.89 -14.60 20.82
C LEU A 89 -29.36 -13.50 19.86
N ILE A 90 -30.10 -12.51 20.37
CA ILE A 90 -30.55 -11.35 19.57
C ILE A 90 -29.36 -10.54 19.07
N VAL A 91 -28.38 -10.25 19.93
CA VAL A 91 -27.17 -9.53 19.54
C VAL A 91 -26.36 -10.32 18.50
N PHE A 92 -26.27 -11.63 18.65
CA PHE A 92 -25.63 -12.50 17.65
C PHE A 92 -26.33 -12.43 16.29
N VAL A 93 -27.66 -12.56 16.26
CA VAL A 93 -28.45 -12.46 15.02
C VAL A 93 -28.28 -11.07 14.38
N LEU A 94 -28.25 -10.01 15.18
CA LEU A 94 -27.97 -8.66 14.69
C LEU A 94 -26.63 -8.58 13.96
N TYR A 95 -25.54 -9.12 14.52
CA TYR A 95 -24.25 -9.13 13.85
C TYR A 95 -24.22 -9.99 12.60
N VAL A 96 -24.92 -11.14 12.59
CA VAL A 96 -25.05 -11.97 11.39
C VAL A 96 -25.73 -11.20 10.26
N LEU A 97 -26.80 -10.44 10.57
CA LEU A 97 -27.48 -9.61 9.58
C LEU A 97 -26.60 -8.49 9.04
N ILE A 98 -25.86 -7.80 9.93
CA ILE A 98 -24.89 -6.76 9.52
C ILE A 98 -23.80 -7.38 8.64
N ALA A 99 -23.23 -8.51 9.03
CA ALA A 99 -22.19 -9.20 8.27
C ALA A 99 -22.70 -9.66 6.90
N ALA A 100 -23.91 -10.21 6.82
CA ALA A 100 -24.55 -10.59 5.57
C ALA A 100 -24.76 -9.37 4.64
N LEU A 101 -25.22 -8.25 5.19
CA LEU A 101 -25.40 -7.01 4.43
C LEU A 101 -24.06 -6.46 3.91
N LEU A 102 -23.04 -6.35 4.77
CA LEU A 102 -21.71 -5.89 4.38
C LEU A 102 -21.07 -6.83 3.36
N GLY A 103 -21.19 -8.14 3.54
CA GLY A 103 -20.71 -9.14 2.59
C GLY A 103 -21.41 -9.01 1.23
N PHE A 104 -22.73 -8.85 1.22
CA PHE A 104 -23.50 -8.62 -0.01
C PHE A 104 -23.08 -7.33 -0.73
N LEU A 105 -22.95 -6.22 -0.01
CA LEU A 105 -22.49 -4.94 -0.56
C LEU A 105 -21.05 -5.01 -1.05
N GLY A 106 -20.18 -5.74 -0.36
CA GLY A 106 -18.80 -6.01 -0.76
C GLY A 106 -18.74 -6.78 -2.07
N VAL A 107 -19.46 -7.90 -2.17
CA VAL A 107 -19.56 -8.70 -3.40
C VAL A 107 -20.11 -7.86 -4.55
N ARG A 108 -21.16 -7.06 -4.32
CA ARG A 108 -21.74 -6.18 -5.33
C ARG A 108 -20.75 -5.11 -5.78
N SER A 109 -19.97 -4.54 -4.87
CA SER A 109 -18.95 -3.53 -5.17
C SER A 109 -17.81 -4.12 -6.00
N VAL A 110 -17.28 -5.29 -5.60
CA VAL A 110 -16.22 -5.98 -6.35
C VAL A 110 -16.70 -6.36 -7.76
N LYS A 111 -17.94 -6.88 -7.90
CA LYS A 111 -18.51 -7.23 -9.21
C LYS A 111 -18.73 -6.02 -10.14
N LYS A 112 -18.84 -4.80 -9.60
CA LYS A 112 -18.97 -3.57 -10.40
C LYS A 112 -17.63 -3.07 -10.95
N VAL A 113 -16.52 -3.40 -10.29
CA VAL A 113 -15.19 -2.99 -10.75
C VAL A 113 -14.78 -3.90 -11.91
N LYS A 114 -14.83 -3.35 -13.14
CA LYS A 114 -14.19 -3.99 -14.29
C LYS A 114 -12.67 -3.93 -14.09
N GLY A 115 -11.98 -5.05 -14.33
CA GLY A 115 -10.52 -5.12 -14.23
C GLY A 115 -9.83 -4.11 -15.15
N PRO A 116 -8.51 -3.90 -15.02
CA PRO A 116 -7.78 -2.93 -15.83
C PRO A 116 -7.63 -3.42 -17.28
N GLU A 117 -8.70 -3.35 -18.06
CA GLU A 117 -8.82 -3.85 -19.44
C GLU A 117 -7.71 -3.29 -20.33
N LYS A 118 -7.37 -2.01 -20.18
CA LYS A 118 -6.31 -1.35 -20.95
C LYS A 118 -4.92 -1.91 -20.64
N ALA A 119 -4.62 -2.16 -19.36
CA ALA A 119 -3.33 -2.72 -18.94
C ALA A 119 -3.19 -4.18 -19.40
N ILE A 120 -4.28 -4.95 -19.33
CA ILE A 120 -4.33 -6.32 -19.84
C ILE A 120 -4.14 -6.32 -21.36
N ALA A 121 -4.83 -5.43 -22.09
CA ALA A 121 -4.69 -5.30 -23.54
C ALA A 121 -3.26 -4.92 -23.97
N GLN A 122 -2.63 -3.96 -23.29
CA GLN A 122 -1.22 -3.62 -23.52
C GLN A 122 -0.28 -4.79 -23.24
N ALA A 123 -0.46 -5.48 -22.12
CA ALA A 123 0.37 -6.64 -21.78
C ALA A 123 0.23 -7.75 -22.85
N GLN A 124 -0.99 -8.00 -23.35
CA GLN A 124 -1.20 -8.96 -24.44
C GLN A 124 -0.56 -8.50 -25.75
N ALA A 125 -0.67 -7.22 -26.10
CA ALA A 125 -0.02 -6.65 -27.29
C ALA A 125 1.50 -6.84 -27.23
N THR A 126 2.13 -6.50 -26.10
CA THR A 126 3.58 -6.70 -25.89
C THR A 126 3.98 -8.16 -26.00
N LYS A 127 3.20 -9.08 -25.40
CA LYS A 127 3.45 -10.52 -25.48
C LYS A 127 3.34 -11.03 -26.92
N SER A 128 2.38 -10.51 -27.68
CA SER A 128 2.16 -10.89 -29.08
C SER A 128 3.28 -10.39 -30.02
N ALA A 129 3.80 -9.18 -29.77
CA ALA A 129 4.93 -8.63 -30.50
C ALA A 129 6.21 -9.47 -30.27
N LEU A 130 6.46 -9.87 -29.01
CA LEU A 130 7.64 -10.67 -28.65
C LEU A 130 7.59 -12.11 -29.18
N LYS A 131 6.39 -12.67 -29.43
CA LYS A 131 6.23 -14.01 -30.00
C LYS A 131 6.40 -14.03 -31.53
N ARG A 132 6.37 -12.85 -32.16
CA ARG A 132 6.47 -12.67 -33.62
C ARG A 132 7.89 -12.28 -34.06
N SER A 133 8.75 -11.84 -33.13
CA SER A 133 10.20 -11.66 -33.29
C SER A 133 10.95 -12.94 -33.00
#